data_AF-A0A5J4PX31-F1
#
_entry.id   AF-A0A5J4PX31-F1
#
_cell.length_a   1.000
_cell.length_b   1.000
_cell.length_c   1.000
_cell.angle_alpha   90.00
_cell.angle_beta   90.00
_cell.angle_gamma   90.00
#
_symmetry.space_group_name_H-M   'P 1'
#
loop_
_entity.id
_entity.type
_entity.pdbx_description
1 polymer ?
#
loop_
_entity_poly.entity_id
_entity_poly.type
_entity_poly.pdbx_seq_one_letter_code
_entity_poly.pdbx_strand_id
1 'polypeptide(L)' 'MRNNYNNIKDLLSDLSPYTNQSALARICGINEGQMRQYSSGVRNPSKKTIDKINEKIRIFAEELAKVQITGA' A
#
# COMPACT_ATOMS: atom_id res chain seq x y z
N MET A 1 -14.16 0.15 3.68
CA MET A 1 -12.77 -0.30 3.82
C MET A 1 -12.70 -1.29 4.96
N ARG A 2 -12.06 -2.45 4.76
CA ARG A 2 -11.86 -3.44 5.84
C ARG A 2 -10.70 -3.02 6.75
N ASN A 3 -10.74 -3.43 8.01
CA ASN A 3 -9.67 -3.16 8.98
C ASN A 3 -8.49 -4.15 8.88
N ASN A 4 -8.74 -5.35 8.33
CA ASN A 4 -7.75 -6.41 8.19
C ASN A 4 -7.86 -7.04 6.80
N TYR A 5 -6.70 -7.35 6.20
CA TYR A 5 -6.59 -7.98 4.88
C TYR A 5 -5.71 -9.22 4.99
N ASN A 6 -6.10 -10.29 4.31
CA ASN A 6 -5.36 -11.55 4.33
C ASN A 6 -4.13 -11.51 3.42
N ASN A 7 -4.13 -10.66 2.40
CA ASN A 7 -3.06 -10.54 1.42
C ASN A 7 -3.09 -9.15 0.75
N ILE A 8 -2.04 -8.87 -0.04
CA ILE A 8 -1.86 -7.58 -0.73
C ILE A 8 -2.89 -7.38 -1.87
N LYS A 9 -3.38 -8.46 -2.48
CA LYS A 9 -4.39 -8.39 -3.55
C LYS A 9 -5.71 -7.83 -3.03
N ASP A 10 -6.19 -8.34 -1.90
CA ASP A 10 -7.44 -7.91 -1.27
C ASP A 10 -7.34 -6.44 -0.84
N LEU A 11 -6.19 -6.06 -0.27
CA LEU A 11 -5.91 -4.67 0.08
C LEU A 11 -5.95 -3.75 -1.15
N LEU A 12 -5.27 -4.12 -2.24
CA LEU A 12 -5.26 -3.32 -3.47
C LEU A 12 -6.62 -3.25 -4.15
N SER A 13 -7.44 -4.30 -4.05
CA SER A 13 -8.81 -4.29 -4.56
C SER A 13 -9.65 -3.22 -3.87
N ASP A 14 -9.62 -3.17 -2.54
CA ASP A 14 -10.34 -2.16 -1.74
C ASP A 14 -9.78 -0.74 -1.96
N LEU A 15 -8.47 -0.62 -2.21
CA LEU A 15 -7.78 0.65 -2.44
C LEU A 15 -7.83 1.15 -3.89
N SER A 16 -8.33 0.35 -4.83
CA SER A 16 -8.30 0.65 -6.27
C SER A 16 -8.91 2.00 -6.70
N PRO A 17 -9.91 2.58 -6.00
CA PRO A 17 -10.41 3.92 -6.35
C PRO A 17 -9.41 5.04 -6.04
N TYR A 18 -8.44 4.80 -5.14
CA TYR A 18 -7.54 5.83 -4.61
C TYR A 18 -6.10 5.65 -5.08
N THR A 19 -5.70 4.43 -5.40
CA THR A 19 -4.32 4.10 -5.74
C THR A 19 -4.25 2.83 -6.58
N ASN A 20 -3.05 2.50 -7.04
CA ASN A 20 -2.77 1.29 -7.80
C ASN A 20 -1.50 0.61 -7.27
N GLN A 21 -1.19 -0.56 -7.82
CA GLN A 21 -0.06 -1.38 -7.43
C GLN A 21 1.29 -0.64 -7.45
N SER A 22 1.56 0.17 -8.48
CA SER A 22 2.81 0.93 -8.59
C SER A 22 2.87 2.09 -7.58
N ALA A 23 1.77 2.80 -7.39
CA ALA A 23 1.69 3.85 -6.38
C ALA A 23 1.85 3.28 -4.95
N LEU A 24 1.21 2.17 -4.63
CA LEU A 24 1.39 1.48 -3.36
C LEU A 24 2.83 1.00 -3.16
N ALA A 25 3.49 0.50 -4.21
CA ALA A 25 4.90 0.11 -4.15
C ALA A 25 5.81 1.29 -3.75
N ARG A 26 5.57 2.48 -4.32
CA ARG A 26 6.31 3.71 -3.99
C ARG A 26 6.05 4.16 -2.56
N ILE A 27 4.78 4.21 -2.15
CA ILE A 27 4.37 4.55 -0.78
C ILE A 27 5.08 3.64 0.23
N CYS A 28 5.09 2.33 -0.03
CA CYS A 28 5.67 1.35 0.88
C CYS A 28 7.20 1.21 0.76
N GLY A 29 7.84 1.88 -0.21
CA GLY A 29 9.26 1.68 -0.51
C GLY A 29 9.61 0.23 -0.84
N ILE A 30 8.76 -0.43 -1.63
CA ILE A 30 8.90 -1.80 -2.13
C ILE A 30 9.20 -1.74 -3.62
N ASN A 31 10.06 -2.63 -4.12
CA ASN A 31 10.31 -2.73 -5.55
C ASN A 31 9.00 -3.04 -6.31
N GLU A 32 8.73 -2.32 -7.40
CA GLU A 32 7.46 -2.48 -8.15
C GLU A 32 7.25 -3.91 -8.69
N GLY A 33 8.33 -4.61 -9.08
CA GLY A 33 8.26 -6.01 -9.51
C GLY A 33 7.88 -6.96 -8.36
N GLN A 34 8.41 -6.73 -7.15
CA GLN A 34 8.00 -7.48 -5.96
C GLN A 34 6.53 -7.22 -5.60
N MET A 35 6.11 -5.95 -5.62
CA MET A 35 4.71 -5.61 -5.36
C MET A 35 3.76 -6.25 -6.39
N ARG A 36 4.17 -6.32 -7.66
CA ARG A 36 3.44 -7.05 -8.70
C ARG A 36 3.25 -8.52 -8.33
N GLN A 37 4.33 -9.20 -7.97
CA GLN A 37 4.28 -10.61 -7.54
C GLN A 37 3.40 -10.82 -6.30
N TYR A 38 3.40 -9.87 -5.36
CA TYR A 38 2.54 -9.92 -4.17
C TYR A 38 1.07 -9.72 -4.52
N SER A 39 0.77 -8.73 -5.38
CA SER A 39 -0.61 -8.42 -5.80
C SER A 39 -1.23 -9.49 -6.68
N SER A 40 -0.41 -10.23 -7.45
CA SER A 40 -0.88 -11.36 -8.27
C SER A 40 -1.01 -12.67 -7.47
N GLY A 41 -0.50 -12.71 -6.24
CA GLY A 41 -0.45 -13.93 -5.41
C GLY A 41 0.63 -14.93 -5.83
N VAL A 42 1.49 -14.60 -6.80
CA VAL A 42 2.62 -15.44 -7.23
C VAL A 42 3.63 -15.62 -6.10
N ARG A 43 3.78 -14.62 -5.25
CA ARG A 43 4.68 -14.65 -4.10
C ARG A 43 4.00 -14.04 -2.89
N ASN A 44 4.25 -14.60 -1.72
CA ASN A 44 3.85 -13.96 -0.46
C ASN A 44 5.02 -13.16 0.14
N PRO A 45 4.78 -11.93 0.62
CA PRO A 45 5.77 -11.17 1.37
C PRO A 45 6.12 -11.86 2.70
N SER A 46 7.35 -11.66 3.16
CA SER A 46 7.75 -12.10 4.50
C SER A 46 7.04 -11.28 5.58
N LYS A 47 7.02 -11.78 6.83
CA LYS A 47 6.50 -11.01 7.98
C LYS A 47 7.13 -9.62 8.08
N LYS A 48 8.46 -9.52 7.98
CA LYS A 48 9.19 -8.24 7.99
C LYS A 48 8.73 -7.29 6.88
N THR A 49 8.42 -7.83 5.70
CA THR A 49 7.90 -7.04 4.58
C THR A 49 6.48 -6.57 4.83
N ILE A 50 5.62 -7.42 5.39
CA ILE A 50 4.26 -7.05 5.80
C ILE A 50 4.30 -5.95 6.86
N ASP A 51 5.15 -6.08 7.88
CA ASP A 51 5.30 -5.08 8.95
C ASP A 51 5.70 -3.72 8.36
N LYS A 52 6.69 -3.71 7.45
CA LYS A 52 7.11 -2.50 6.72
C LYS A 52 5.97 -1.89 5.88
N ILE A 53 5.20 -2.71 5.16
CA ILE A 53 4.06 -2.24 4.37
C ILE A 53 3.02 -1.57 5.28
N ASN A 54 2.65 -2.22 6.39
CA ASN A 54 1.68 -1.70 7.36
C ASN A 54 2.15 -0.41 8.03
N GLU A 55 3.44 -0.30 8.37
CA GLU A 55 4.05 0.92 8.90
C GLU A 55 3.96 2.06 7.88
N LYS A 56 4.40 1.83 6.64
CA LYS A 56 4.45 2.87 5.61
C LYS A 56 3.06 3.34 5.17
N ILE A 57 2.06 2.47 5.12
CA ILE A 57 0.68 2.87 4.86
C ILE A 57 0.16 3.81 5.96
N ARG A 58 0.46 3.50 7.23
CA ARG A 58 0.04 4.35 8.37
C ARG A 58 0.71 5.73 8.32
N ILE A 59 2.03 5.75 8.08
CA ILE A 59 2.77 7.01 7.90
C ILE A 59 2.17 7.83 6.76
N PHE A 60 1.93 7.21 5.60
CA PHE A 60 1.33 7.89 4.45
C PHE A 60 -0.07 8.45 4.76
N ALA A 61 -0.89 7.73 5.52
CA ALA A 61 -2.21 8.24 5.93
C ALA A 61 -2.10 9.47 6.84
N GLU A 62 -1.15 9.46 7.79
CA GLU A 62 -0.88 10.62 8.66
C GLU A 62 -0.33 11.83 7.90
N GLU A 63 0.51 11.60 6.89
CA GLU A 63 1.01 12.65 5.99
C GLU A 63 -0.12 13.21 5.11
N LEU A 64 -0.93 12.33 4.51
CA LEU A 64 -2.05 12.71 3.65
C LEU A 64 -3.08 13.55 4.42
N ALA A 65 -3.35 13.22 5.69
CA ALA A 65 -4.27 13.97 6.53
C ALA A 65 -3.82 15.41 6.82
N LYS A 66 -2.53 15.72 6.66
CA LYS A 66 -1.96 17.06 6.84
C LYS A 66 -1.95 17.89 5.56
N VAL A 67 -2.29 17.30 4.42
CA VAL A 67 -2.27 17.98 3.13
C VAL A 67 -3.37 19.04 3.08
N GLN A 68 -2.98 20.27 2.76
CA GLN A 68 -3.89 21.39 2.53
C GLN A 68 -3.45 22.13 1.25
N ILE A 69 -4.38 22.39 0.36
CA ILE A 69 -4.16 23.28 -0.79
C ILE A 69 -4.49 24.70 -0.32
N THR A 70 -3.47 25.56 -0.19
CA THR A 70 -3.60 26.92 0.34
C THR A 70 -3.65 28.00 -0.74
N GLY A 71 -3.51 27.62 -2.01
CA GLY A 71 -3.56 28.52 -3.16
C GLY A 71 -4.72 28.19 -4.09
N ALA A 72 -5.41 29.24 -4.55
CA ALA A 72 -6.25 29.30 -5.74
C ALA A 72 -6.02 30.67 -6.39
#